data_AF-A0A4W2FY57-F1
#
_entry.id   AF-A0A4W2FY57-F1
#
_cell.length_a   1.000
_cell.length_b   1.000
_cell.length_c   1.000
_cell.angle_alpha   90.00
_cell.angle_beta   90.00
_cell.angle_gamma   90.00
#
_symmetry.space_group_name_H-M   'P 1'
#
loop_
_entity.id
_entity.type
_entity.pdbx_description
1 polymer ?
#
loop_
_entity_poly.entity_id
_entity_poly.type
_entity_poly.pdbx_seq_one_letter_code
_entity_poly.pdbx_strand_id
1 'polypeptide(L)'
;MALFFFLIFAFSTGPGLLESPPKVRLVRGPHRCEGRVEVERNGEWGTVCDDGWNLKDVEVVCRELGCGAAKGTPSGNLYKPLANEKQKIFIQDVNCNGTEDELIECDRVEDVFDCSHSEDAGAICEKSPPKVRLVRGPHRCEGRVEVERNGEWGTVCDNGWNMKDVEVVCRELGCGAAKGTPSRNLYKPLADEKQKIFIQDVNCNGTEDELIECDWVEDVFDCSHSEDAGAICERTVRLVDGPGRCKGRLEVKHQKQWGTVCKAGWNLSAAKVVCRQLGCGKATLIKRCCNKDTQGQGLIWLSNVSCSGQEEDLQHCLSGLEGYNNCTHDEDTWVECEDPFKLRLVNGDTSCSGRLEVLHKGIWGSVCDDGWAKKEEQVVCQQLGCGKPIFVPAKARKKFVPGNGRIWLDDVHCKGEEQSLEQCQHRSWGYHDCNHKEDVVVFCLEGQPDI
;
A
#
# COMPACT_ATOMS: atom_id res chain seq x y z
N MET A 1 29.32 68.10 27.89
CA MET A 1 30.34 67.24 28.50
C MET A 1 29.66 66.45 29.60
N ALA A 2 29.10 65.28 29.27
CA ALA A 2 28.47 64.36 30.22
C ALA A 2 28.75 62.94 29.73
N LEU A 3 29.39 62.14 30.58
CA LEU A 3 29.71 60.74 30.37
C LEU A 3 28.47 59.87 30.65
N PHE A 4 28.22 58.89 29.79
CA PHE A 4 27.43 57.70 30.15
C PHE A 4 28.21 56.45 29.72
N PHE A 5 28.54 55.62 30.71
CA PHE A 5 29.08 54.28 30.56
C PHE A 5 27.98 53.34 30.05
N PHE A 6 28.23 52.59 28.97
CA PHE A 6 27.50 51.38 28.64
C PHE A 6 28.47 50.19 28.70
N LEU A 7 28.22 49.27 29.63
CA LEU A 7 28.80 47.94 29.64
C LEU A 7 28.20 47.14 28.47
N ILE A 8 29.04 46.69 27.54
CA ILE A 8 28.68 45.67 26.54
C ILE A 8 29.07 44.32 27.13
N PHE A 9 28.08 43.48 27.43
CA PHE A 9 28.29 42.05 27.66
C PHE A 9 28.62 41.40 26.32
N ALA A 10 29.85 40.89 26.19
CA ALA A 10 30.21 40.00 25.11
C ALA A 10 29.62 38.61 25.40
N PHE A 11 28.56 38.22 24.68
CA PHE A 11 28.19 36.82 24.56
C PHE A 11 29.18 36.15 23.61
N SER A 12 29.98 35.23 24.15
CA SER A 12 30.79 34.30 23.38
C SER A 12 29.85 33.39 22.58
N THR A 13 29.72 33.64 21.28
CA THR A 13 29.20 32.63 20.34
C THR A 13 30.20 31.47 20.31
N GLY A 14 29.86 30.37 20.98
CA GLY A 14 30.57 29.11 20.81
C GLY A 14 30.47 28.66 19.35
N PRO A 15 31.48 27.97 18.81
CA PRO A 15 31.35 27.35 17.50
C PRO A 15 30.20 26.34 17.57
N GLY A 16 29.21 26.53 16.68
CA GLY A 16 28.12 25.59 16.50
C GLY A 16 28.69 24.21 16.22
N LEU A 17 28.20 23.22 16.97
CA LEU A 17 28.32 21.81 16.62
C LEU A 17 27.69 21.65 15.24
N LEU A 18 28.54 21.47 14.24
CA LEU A 18 28.17 20.93 12.95
C LEU A 18 27.76 19.49 13.23
N GLU A 19 26.47 19.20 13.31
CA GLU A 19 25.99 17.81 13.32
C GLU A 19 26.50 17.16 12.02
N SER A 20 27.46 16.24 12.15
CA SER A 20 27.89 15.42 11.03
C SER A 20 26.74 14.51 10.63
N PRO A 21 26.47 14.32 9.32
CA PRO A 21 25.45 13.38 8.86
C PRO A 21 25.77 11.97 9.39
N PRO A 22 24.74 11.12 9.60
CA PRO A 22 24.92 9.77 10.12
C PRO A 22 25.91 8.99 9.25
N LYS A 23 26.88 8.33 9.89
CA LYS A 23 27.87 7.48 9.20
C LYS A 23 27.38 6.05 9.07
N VAL A 24 26.09 5.82 9.31
CA VAL A 24 25.38 4.55 9.11
C VAL A 24 24.27 4.74 8.08
N ARG A 25 24.01 3.70 7.28
CA ARG A 25 22.81 3.59 6.45
C ARG A 25 22.31 2.15 6.37
N LEU A 26 21.02 1.99 6.10
CA LEU A 26 20.42 0.69 5.78
C LEU A 26 20.15 0.59 4.30
N VAL A 27 20.65 -0.48 3.69
CA VAL A 27 20.62 -0.67 2.24
C VAL A 27 19.89 -1.96 1.90
N ARG A 28 19.06 -1.90 0.85
CA ARG A 28 18.33 -3.07 0.31
C ARG A 28 17.29 -3.69 1.27
N GLY A 29 16.82 -2.95 2.28
CA GLY A 29 15.58 -3.30 2.97
C GLY A 29 14.35 -2.63 2.35
N PRO A 30 13.15 -2.98 2.80
CA PRO A 30 11.87 -2.46 2.27
C PRO A 30 11.67 -0.96 2.50
N HIS A 31 12.37 -0.34 3.46
CA HIS A 31 12.35 1.11 3.73
C HIS A 31 13.64 1.55 4.45
N ARG A 32 13.87 2.86 4.63
CA ARG A 32 15.13 3.43 5.19
C ARG A 32 15.51 2.98 6.60
N CYS A 33 14.58 2.38 7.33
CA CYS A 33 14.73 1.90 8.71
C CYS A 33 14.83 0.37 8.80
N GLU A 34 15.03 -0.30 7.66
CA GLU A 34 15.30 -1.72 7.57
C GLU A 34 16.34 -1.98 6.46
N GLY A 35 17.26 -2.91 6.66
CA GLY A 35 18.19 -3.34 5.61
C GLY A 35 19.51 -3.86 6.13
N ARG A 36 20.44 -4.10 5.20
CA ARG A 36 21.84 -4.39 5.52
C ARG A 36 22.51 -3.12 6.04
N VAL A 37 23.24 -3.24 7.14
CA VAL A 37 23.96 -2.14 7.77
C VAL A 37 25.24 -1.85 6.98
N GLU A 38 25.40 -0.59 6.57
CA GLU A 38 26.64 -0.09 5.99
C GLU A 38 27.13 1.12 6.78
N VAL A 39 28.44 1.22 6.97
CA VAL A 39 29.10 2.34 7.65
C VAL A 39 30.05 3.08 6.71
N GLU A 40 30.14 4.39 6.86
CA GLU A 40 31.08 5.23 6.13
C GLU A 40 32.40 5.37 6.90
N ARG A 41 33.51 5.10 6.22
CA ARG A 41 34.85 5.34 6.74
C ARG A 41 35.74 5.95 5.67
N ASN A 42 36.28 7.13 5.94
CA ASN A 42 37.17 7.87 5.03
C ASN A 42 36.58 8.10 3.62
N GLY A 43 35.27 8.34 3.51
CA GLY A 43 34.60 8.56 2.22
C GLY A 43 34.27 7.29 1.43
N GLU A 44 34.54 6.10 1.98
CA GLU A 44 34.11 4.82 1.42
C GLU A 44 33.00 4.22 2.29
N TRP A 45 32.07 3.47 1.67
CA TRP A 45 31.03 2.70 2.38
C TRP A 45 31.40 1.21 2.40
N GLY A 46 31.26 0.59 3.57
CA GLY A 46 31.53 -0.82 3.77
C GLY A 46 30.49 -1.46 4.68
N THR A 47 30.45 -2.78 4.71
CA THR A 47 29.46 -3.54 5.48
C THR A 47 29.95 -3.83 6.90
N VAL A 48 29.01 -4.26 7.74
CA VAL A 48 29.25 -4.69 9.13
C VAL A 48 29.11 -6.20 9.18
N CYS A 49 29.99 -6.90 9.91
CA CYS A 49 29.86 -8.34 10.14
C CYS A 49 28.84 -8.64 11.24
N ASP A 50 28.10 -9.74 11.12
CA ASP A 50 27.09 -10.18 12.08
C ASP A 50 27.66 -10.96 13.27
N ASP A 51 28.96 -11.20 13.30
CA ASP A 51 29.66 -11.74 14.48
C ASP A 51 29.51 -10.80 15.67
N GLY A 52 28.93 -11.33 16.75
CA GLY A 52 28.58 -10.57 17.96
C GLY A 52 27.36 -9.66 17.82
N TRP A 53 26.79 -9.52 16.60
CA TRP A 53 25.72 -8.57 16.28
C TRP A 53 24.40 -8.93 16.96
N ASN A 54 23.87 -8.00 17.74
CA ASN A 54 22.69 -8.20 18.57
C ASN A 54 21.79 -6.94 18.61
N LEU A 55 20.68 -7.04 19.35
CA LEU A 55 19.66 -5.98 19.39
C LEU A 55 20.19 -4.66 19.98
N LYS A 56 21.24 -4.67 20.80
CA LYS A 56 21.84 -3.45 21.32
C LYS A 56 22.62 -2.69 20.25
N ASP A 57 23.29 -3.42 19.35
CA ASP A 57 23.98 -2.80 18.22
C ASP A 57 22.97 -2.19 17.25
N VAL A 58 21.86 -2.91 17.02
CA VAL A 58 20.73 -2.39 16.25
C VAL A 58 20.08 -1.20 16.94
N GLU A 59 20.01 -1.14 18.28
CA GLU A 59 19.45 0.02 19.00
C GLU A 59 20.27 1.29 18.71
N VAL A 60 21.60 1.17 18.62
CA VAL A 60 22.47 2.28 18.21
C VAL A 60 22.21 2.68 16.77
N VAL A 61 22.16 1.71 15.84
CA VAL A 61 21.82 1.97 14.42
C VAL A 61 20.48 2.70 14.29
N CYS A 62 19.44 2.22 14.98
CA CYS A 62 18.12 2.79 14.90
C CYS A 62 18.04 4.18 15.53
N ARG A 63 18.76 4.42 16.63
CA ARG A 63 18.91 5.76 17.20
C ARG A 63 19.63 6.70 16.24
N GLU A 64 20.79 6.30 15.70
CA GLU A 64 21.60 7.11 14.78
C GLU A 64 20.79 7.52 13.54
N LEU A 65 19.90 6.64 13.05
CA LEU A 65 19.03 6.90 11.91
C LEU A 65 17.70 7.60 12.27
N GLY A 66 17.39 7.81 13.55
CA GLY A 66 16.10 8.34 14.00
C GLY A 66 14.90 7.41 13.71
N CYS A 67 15.15 6.10 13.67
CA CYS A 67 14.22 5.05 13.30
C CYS A 67 13.56 4.34 14.51
N GLY A 68 13.50 4.98 15.68
CA GLY A 68 12.87 4.41 16.88
C GLY A 68 13.63 3.18 17.44
N ALA A 69 12.91 2.27 18.10
CA ALA A 69 13.51 1.14 18.83
C ALA A 69 13.97 -0.02 17.92
N ALA A 70 14.97 -0.80 18.33
CA ALA A 70 15.36 -2.02 17.61
C ALA A 70 14.27 -3.11 17.62
N LYS A 71 14.03 -3.76 16.49
CA LYS A 71 13.04 -4.85 16.32
C LYS A 71 13.65 -6.17 15.85
N GLY A 72 14.80 -6.15 15.15
CA GLY A 72 15.41 -7.38 14.66
C GLY A 72 16.84 -7.22 14.16
N THR A 73 17.56 -8.33 14.18
CA THR A 73 18.98 -8.48 13.79
C THR A 73 19.12 -9.50 12.66
N PRO A 74 18.54 -9.24 11.48
CA PRO A 74 18.68 -10.17 10.37
C PRO A 74 20.14 -10.30 9.94
N SER A 75 20.54 -11.52 9.62
CA SER A 75 21.91 -11.83 9.18
C SER A 75 22.00 -12.24 7.72
N GLY A 76 23.15 -11.93 7.12
CA GLY A 76 23.65 -12.54 5.91
C GLY A 76 22.79 -12.31 4.65
N ASN A 77 22.45 -13.42 4.00
CA ASN A 77 21.81 -13.50 2.68
C ASN A 77 20.38 -12.93 2.59
N LEU A 78 19.82 -12.34 3.65
CA LEU A 78 18.45 -11.82 3.65
C LEU A 78 18.28 -10.69 2.63
N TYR A 79 19.24 -9.77 2.55
CA TYR A 79 19.17 -8.60 1.68
C TYR A 79 19.99 -8.81 0.40
N LYS A 80 19.35 -9.41 -0.63
CA LYS A 80 19.99 -9.70 -1.94
C LYS A 80 19.84 -8.57 -2.97
N PRO A 81 20.77 -8.44 -3.95
CA PRO A 81 22.03 -9.18 -4.07
C PRO A 81 22.94 -8.90 -2.85
N LEU A 82 23.95 -9.73 -2.60
CA LEU A 82 24.91 -9.42 -1.52
C LEU A 82 25.70 -8.14 -1.85
N ALA A 83 26.45 -7.62 -0.88
CA ALA A 83 27.54 -6.69 -1.19
C ALA A 83 28.48 -7.33 -2.21
N ASN A 84 29.02 -6.51 -3.12
CA ASN A 84 29.92 -7.03 -4.15
C ASN A 84 31.25 -7.42 -3.51
N GLU A 85 31.99 -8.38 -4.07
CA GLU A 85 33.29 -8.83 -3.51
C GLU A 85 34.36 -7.72 -3.40
N LYS A 86 34.13 -6.55 -4.01
CA LYS A 86 35.04 -5.39 -3.93
C LYS A 86 34.66 -4.44 -2.79
N GLN A 87 33.45 -4.52 -2.25
CA GLN A 87 33.01 -3.75 -1.10
C GLN A 87 33.68 -4.35 0.12
N LYS A 88 34.21 -3.52 1.01
CA LYS A 88 34.95 -4.00 2.17
C LYS A 88 33.97 -4.20 3.33
N ILE A 89 34.19 -5.23 4.13
CA ILE A 89 33.64 -5.33 5.48
C ILE A 89 34.53 -4.44 6.36
N PHE A 90 33.95 -3.46 7.05
CA PHE A 90 34.73 -2.43 7.75
C PHE A 90 34.84 -2.63 9.25
N ILE A 91 33.82 -3.24 9.85
CA ILE A 91 33.75 -3.47 11.28
C ILE A 91 33.14 -4.86 11.53
N GLN A 92 33.65 -5.51 12.55
CA GLN A 92 33.18 -6.79 13.08
C GLN A 92 33.20 -6.72 14.61
N ASP A 93 32.60 -7.72 15.27
CA ASP A 93 32.58 -7.85 16.73
C ASP A 93 32.13 -6.57 17.43
N VAL A 94 31.12 -5.93 16.85
CA VAL A 94 30.52 -4.71 17.40
C VAL A 94 29.80 -5.09 18.69
N ASN A 95 30.15 -4.42 19.77
CA ASN A 95 29.58 -4.69 21.08
C ASN A 95 29.12 -3.38 21.74
N CYS A 96 27.96 -2.91 21.33
CA CYS A 96 27.31 -1.74 21.89
C CYS A 96 26.59 -2.09 23.21
N ASN A 97 26.52 -1.11 24.11
CA ASN A 97 25.63 -1.15 25.27
C ASN A 97 24.18 -0.79 24.91
N GLY A 98 23.97 -0.16 23.74
CA GLY A 98 22.67 0.29 23.23
C GLY A 98 22.41 1.77 23.51
N THR A 99 23.39 2.51 24.05
CA THR A 99 23.26 3.92 24.46
C THR A 99 24.19 4.88 23.71
N GLU A 100 25.06 4.35 22.84
CA GLU A 100 26.03 5.09 22.02
C GLU A 100 25.37 5.94 20.93
N ASP A 101 25.89 7.13 20.62
CA ASP A 101 25.26 8.00 19.61
C ASP A 101 25.55 7.55 18.17
N GLU A 102 26.76 7.04 17.91
CA GLU A 102 27.16 6.48 16.61
C GLU A 102 27.61 5.01 16.75
N LEU A 103 27.30 4.17 15.75
CA LEU A 103 27.72 2.76 15.74
C LEU A 103 29.25 2.60 15.76
N ILE A 104 29.98 3.57 15.21
CA ILE A 104 31.44 3.54 15.14
C ILE A 104 32.11 3.68 16.52
N GLU A 105 31.39 4.19 17.51
CA GLU A 105 31.86 4.41 18.89
C GLU A 105 31.74 3.17 19.77
N CYS A 106 31.00 2.15 19.32
CA CYS A 106 30.86 0.93 20.08
C CYS A 106 32.18 0.20 20.25
N ASP A 107 32.34 -0.44 21.42
CA ASP A 107 33.52 -1.24 21.73
C ASP A 107 33.67 -2.37 20.70
N ARG A 108 34.92 -2.65 20.33
CA ARG A 108 35.29 -3.77 19.44
C ARG A 108 36.10 -4.77 20.22
N VAL A 109 35.72 -6.04 20.14
CA VAL A 109 36.56 -7.12 20.65
C VAL A 109 37.64 -7.37 19.60
N GLU A 110 38.92 -7.39 19.98
CA GLU A 110 39.98 -7.82 19.07
C GLU A 110 39.84 -9.32 18.83
N ASP A 111 39.28 -9.69 17.68
CA ASP A 111 39.25 -11.07 17.17
C ASP A 111 39.91 -11.18 15.77
N VAL A 112 40.05 -12.41 15.28
CA VAL A 112 40.51 -12.72 13.94
C VAL A 112 39.47 -12.21 12.93
N PHE A 113 39.92 -11.47 11.92
CA PHE A 113 39.04 -10.98 10.87
C PHE A 113 38.78 -12.06 9.82
N ASP A 114 37.72 -12.86 9.98
CA ASP A 114 37.37 -13.98 9.09
C ASP A 114 35.98 -13.88 8.42
N CYS A 115 35.31 -12.74 8.53
CA CYS A 115 34.00 -12.51 7.92
C CYS A 115 34.00 -12.48 6.37
N SER A 116 32.87 -12.91 5.82
CA SER A 116 32.51 -12.84 4.41
C SER A 116 31.20 -12.07 4.20
N HIS A 117 30.83 -11.68 2.97
CA HIS A 117 29.55 -10.99 2.74
C HIS A 117 28.30 -11.88 2.98
N SER A 118 28.47 -13.18 3.18
CA SER A 118 27.39 -14.03 3.70
C SER A 118 27.06 -13.76 5.17
N GLU A 119 27.90 -12.99 5.86
CA GLU A 119 27.84 -12.62 7.28
C GLU A 119 27.62 -11.10 7.42
N ASP A 120 27.14 -10.43 6.37
CA ASP A 120 26.78 -9.01 6.49
C ASP A 120 25.60 -8.85 7.47
N ALA A 121 25.77 -7.99 8.48
CA ALA A 121 24.77 -7.65 9.47
C ALA A 121 23.64 -6.81 8.89
N GLY A 122 22.44 -7.03 9.41
CA GLY A 122 21.24 -6.27 9.11
C GLY A 122 20.58 -5.70 10.36
N ALA A 123 19.77 -4.68 10.16
CA ALA A 123 18.97 -4.03 11.18
C ALA A 123 17.52 -3.92 10.73
N ILE A 124 16.61 -4.20 11.66
CA ILE A 124 15.19 -3.87 11.56
C ILE A 124 14.88 -2.95 12.73
N CYS A 125 14.53 -1.70 12.44
CA CYS A 125 14.13 -0.72 13.43
C CYS A 125 12.61 -0.63 13.57
N GLU A 126 12.16 0.16 14.54
CA GLU A 126 10.75 0.47 14.71
C GLU A 126 10.30 1.27 13.50
N LYS A 127 9.32 0.73 12.79
CA LYS A 127 8.69 1.46 11.70
C LYS A 127 8.04 2.71 12.30
N SER A 128 8.65 3.88 12.11
CA SER A 128 7.94 5.14 12.28
C SER A 128 6.69 5.04 11.41
N PRO A 129 5.48 5.19 11.97
CA PRO A 129 4.26 5.09 11.18
C PRO A 129 4.36 6.12 10.04
N PRO A 130 3.98 5.76 8.81
CA PRO A 130 4.04 6.70 7.70
C PRO A 130 3.20 7.92 8.07
N LYS A 131 3.76 9.10 7.84
CA LYS A 131 3.05 10.36 8.04
C LYS A 131 2.14 10.66 6.87
N VAL A 132 2.16 9.83 5.82
CA VAL A 132 1.18 9.81 4.75
C VAL A 132 0.23 8.61 4.87
N ARG A 133 -1.01 8.77 4.43
CA ARG A 133 -1.94 7.65 4.21
C ARG A 133 -2.80 7.87 2.99
N LEU A 134 -3.24 6.76 2.39
CA LEU A 134 -4.25 6.77 1.34
C LEU A 134 -5.60 6.37 1.91
N VAL A 135 -6.59 7.25 1.73
CA VAL A 135 -7.94 7.01 2.22
C VAL A 135 -8.95 6.94 1.08
N ARG A 136 -10.00 6.15 1.31
CA ARG A 136 -11.17 6.02 0.43
C ARG A 136 -10.89 5.48 -0.99
N GLY A 137 -9.71 4.95 -1.26
CA GLY A 137 -9.51 4.12 -2.45
C GLY A 137 -9.95 2.67 -2.26
N PRO A 138 -9.94 1.87 -3.33
CA PRO A 138 -10.38 0.47 -3.35
C PRO A 138 -9.48 -0.47 -2.52
N HIS A 139 -8.25 -0.05 -2.23
CA HIS A 139 -7.26 -0.77 -1.41
C HIS A 139 -6.22 0.18 -0.83
N ARG A 140 -5.35 -0.30 0.08
CA ARG A 140 -4.37 0.53 0.82
C ARG A 140 -3.39 1.34 -0.04
N CYS A 141 -3.12 0.89 -1.27
CA CYS A 141 -2.18 1.52 -2.21
C CYS A 141 -2.86 2.44 -3.24
N GLU A 142 -4.08 2.89 -2.95
CA GLU A 142 -4.82 3.83 -3.79
C GLU A 142 -5.74 4.67 -2.91
N GLY A 143 -5.90 5.96 -3.24
CA GLY A 143 -6.87 6.84 -2.59
C GLY A 143 -6.45 8.30 -2.56
N ARG A 144 -7.18 9.09 -1.79
CA ARG A 144 -6.80 10.47 -1.45
C ARG A 144 -5.58 10.47 -0.55
N VAL A 145 -4.64 11.36 -0.83
CA VAL A 145 -3.45 11.56 0.00
C VAL A 145 -3.81 12.42 1.20
N GLU A 146 -3.52 11.91 2.40
CA GLU A 146 -3.58 12.67 3.63
C GLU A 146 -2.23 12.61 4.33
N VAL A 147 -1.84 13.72 4.96
CA VAL A 147 -0.60 13.86 5.72
C VAL A 147 -0.86 14.17 7.18
N GLU A 148 -0.05 13.61 8.07
CA GLU A 148 -0.11 13.80 9.51
C GLU A 148 0.85 14.91 9.92
N ARG A 149 0.33 15.92 10.62
CA ARG A 149 1.12 17.00 11.21
C ARG A 149 0.57 17.31 12.59
N ASN A 150 1.46 17.34 13.59
CA ASN A 150 1.13 17.68 14.97
C ASN A 150 -0.01 16.83 15.57
N GLY A 151 -0.11 15.55 15.20
CA GLY A 151 -1.18 14.65 15.66
C GLY A 151 -2.51 14.80 14.93
N GLU A 152 -2.63 15.71 13.96
CA GLU A 152 -3.82 15.89 13.12
C GLU A 152 -3.56 15.35 11.71
N TRP A 153 -4.62 14.89 11.03
CA TRP A 153 -4.55 14.46 9.62
C TRP A 153 -5.23 15.49 8.73
N GLY A 154 -4.51 15.97 7.73
CA GLY A 154 -4.99 16.92 6.73
C GLY A 154 -4.78 16.40 5.31
N THR A 155 -5.33 17.14 4.36
CA THR A 155 -5.31 16.82 2.92
C THR A 155 -4.20 17.59 2.20
N VAL A 156 -3.87 17.14 0.98
CA VAL A 156 -2.87 17.73 0.10
C VAL A 156 -3.58 18.36 -1.09
N CYS A 157 -3.24 19.59 -1.47
CA CYS A 157 -3.81 20.21 -2.67
C CYS A 157 -3.17 19.65 -3.96
N ASP A 158 -3.95 19.52 -5.03
CA ASP A 158 -3.55 18.97 -6.33
C ASP A 158 -2.83 20.01 -7.23
N ASN A 159 -2.70 21.25 -6.77
CA ASN A 159 -1.84 22.26 -7.39
C ASN A 159 -0.38 21.79 -7.40
N GLY A 160 0.21 21.69 -8.59
CA GLY A 160 1.58 21.19 -8.80
C GLY A 160 1.73 19.67 -8.67
N TRP A 161 0.70 18.97 -8.19
CA TRP A 161 0.74 17.52 -7.89
C TRP A 161 0.98 16.68 -9.14
N ASN A 162 2.03 15.89 -9.12
CA ASN A 162 2.50 15.13 -10.26
C ASN A 162 3.05 13.74 -9.88
N MET A 163 3.52 12.99 -10.89
CA MET A 163 3.94 11.60 -10.70
C MET A 163 5.16 11.45 -9.78
N LYS A 164 6.01 12.46 -9.64
CA LYS A 164 7.15 12.42 -8.71
C LYS A 164 6.70 12.49 -7.26
N ASP A 165 5.69 13.31 -6.96
CA ASP A 165 5.11 13.40 -5.63
C ASP A 165 4.43 12.07 -5.27
N VAL A 166 3.71 11.48 -6.23
CA VAL A 166 3.12 10.14 -6.06
C VAL A 166 4.20 9.07 -5.90
N GLU A 167 5.36 9.18 -6.55
CA GLU A 167 6.46 8.23 -6.35
C GLU A 167 6.96 8.26 -4.89
N VAL A 168 7.06 9.45 -4.29
CA VAL A 168 7.39 9.60 -2.87
C VAL A 168 6.30 8.97 -1.99
N VAL A 169 5.03 9.27 -2.24
CA VAL A 169 3.90 8.67 -1.50
C VAL A 169 3.91 7.15 -1.58
N CYS A 170 4.09 6.60 -2.78
CA CYS A 170 4.08 5.16 -3.00
C CYS A 170 5.31 4.49 -2.37
N ARG A 171 6.47 5.15 -2.37
CA ARG A 171 7.66 4.69 -1.63
C ARG A 171 7.42 4.70 -0.12
N GLU A 172 6.96 5.82 0.44
CA GLU A 172 6.73 5.98 1.89
C GLU A 172 5.75 4.90 2.41
N LEU A 173 4.75 4.53 1.61
CA LEU A 173 3.76 3.50 1.96
C LEU A 173 4.18 2.05 1.66
N GLY A 174 5.32 1.83 0.98
CA GLY A 174 5.73 0.51 0.51
C GLY A 174 4.79 -0.06 -0.56
N CYS A 175 4.20 0.81 -1.38
CA CYS A 175 3.19 0.47 -2.39
C CYS A 175 3.77 0.38 -3.82
N GLY A 176 5.08 0.19 -3.97
CA GLY A 176 5.73 0.07 -5.28
C GLY A 176 5.72 1.38 -6.09
N ALA A 177 5.76 1.27 -7.42
CA ALA A 177 5.91 2.43 -8.30
C ALA A 177 4.61 3.25 -8.45
N ALA A 178 4.73 4.56 -8.70
CA ALA A 178 3.59 5.42 -9.03
C ALA A 178 2.90 4.99 -10.34
N LYS A 179 1.56 5.03 -10.37
CA LYS A 179 0.72 4.69 -11.53
C LYS A 179 -0.24 5.78 -11.96
N GLY A 180 -0.59 6.70 -11.07
CA GLY A 180 -1.47 7.80 -11.44
C GLY A 180 -1.60 8.87 -10.37
N THR A 181 -1.96 10.06 -10.83
CA THR A 181 -2.23 11.29 -10.06
C THR A 181 -3.71 11.66 -10.20
N PRO A 182 -4.64 10.84 -9.69
CA PRO A 182 -6.05 11.20 -9.70
C PRO A 182 -6.26 12.54 -8.99
N SER A 183 -6.87 13.48 -9.71
CA SER A 183 -7.11 14.86 -9.28
C SER A 183 -8.56 15.26 -9.60
N ARG A 184 -8.99 16.45 -9.16
CA ARG A 184 -10.31 17.04 -9.46
C ARG A 184 -11.49 16.16 -9.08
N ASN A 185 -11.87 16.21 -7.81
CA ASN A 185 -13.08 15.60 -7.26
C ASN A 185 -13.14 14.07 -7.19
N LEU A 186 -12.15 13.33 -7.70
CA LEU A 186 -12.21 11.86 -7.66
C LEU A 186 -12.28 11.33 -6.23
N TYR A 187 -11.69 12.00 -5.24
CA TYR A 187 -11.71 11.59 -3.83
C TYR A 187 -12.20 12.65 -2.85
N LYS A 188 -13.14 13.50 -3.25
CA LYS A 188 -13.75 14.51 -2.39
C LYS A 188 -14.15 13.96 -1.00
N PRO A 189 -14.10 14.78 0.07
CA PRO A 189 -14.79 14.47 1.31
C PRO A 189 -16.30 14.34 1.07
N LEU A 190 -16.87 13.32 1.70
CA LEU A 190 -18.30 13.24 2.00
C LEU A 190 -18.40 13.74 3.42
N ALA A 191 -18.96 14.94 3.57
CA ALA A 191 -19.56 15.46 4.80
C ALA A 191 -18.71 15.41 6.08
N ASP A 192 -17.47 15.89 6.06
CA ASP A 192 -16.83 16.40 7.28
C ASP A 192 -16.05 17.68 6.97
N GLU A 193 -16.74 18.82 7.05
CA GLU A 193 -16.25 20.19 6.74
C GLU A 193 -15.18 20.71 7.73
N LYS A 194 -14.47 19.81 8.43
CA LYS A 194 -13.50 20.16 9.49
C LYS A 194 -12.07 19.76 9.19
N GLN A 195 -11.85 18.92 8.18
CA GLN A 195 -10.49 18.50 7.82
C GLN A 195 -9.78 19.67 7.14
N LYS A 196 -8.53 19.94 7.49
CA LYS A 196 -7.76 21.04 6.91
C LYS A 196 -6.97 20.55 5.69
N ILE A 197 -6.71 21.46 4.76
CA ILE A 197 -5.67 21.27 3.74
C ILE A 197 -4.36 21.71 4.38
N PHE A 198 -3.36 20.83 4.44
CA PHE A 198 -2.12 21.06 5.20
C PHE A 198 -0.94 21.50 4.36
N ILE A 199 -0.86 20.99 3.13
CA ILE A 199 0.25 21.28 2.24
C ILE A 199 -0.28 21.46 0.81
N GLN A 200 0.37 22.34 0.05
CA GLN A 200 0.13 22.57 -1.37
C GLN A 200 1.44 22.77 -2.12
N ASP A 201 1.36 22.85 -3.44
CA ASP A 201 2.49 23.09 -4.33
C ASP A 201 3.66 22.15 -4.02
N VAL A 202 3.31 20.89 -3.71
CA VAL A 202 4.29 19.85 -3.41
C VAL A 202 5.13 19.63 -4.66
N ASN A 203 6.44 19.72 -4.50
CA ASN A 203 7.39 19.62 -5.59
C ASN A 203 8.54 18.70 -5.19
N CYS A 204 8.26 17.40 -5.21
CA CYS A 204 9.27 16.38 -4.97
C CYS A 204 10.18 16.19 -6.19
N ASN A 205 11.44 15.84 -5.94
CA ASN A 205 12.35 15.32 -6.97
C ASN A 205 12.00 13.88 -7.36
N GLY A 206 11.31 13.15 -6.46
CA GLY A 206 10.94 11.75 -6.60
C GLY A 206 11.89 10.81 -5.87
N THR A 207 12.84 11.33 -5.10
CA THR A 207 13.86 10.56 -4.37
C THR A 207 13.75 10.67 -2.84
N GLU A 208 12.88 11.55 -2.36
CA GLU A 208 12.60 11.82 -0.94
C GLU A 208 11.94 10.62 -0.24
N ASP A 209 12.30 10.33 1.00
CA ASP A 209 11.76 9.15 1.69
C ASP A 209 10.36 9.42 2.28
N GLU A 210 10.10 10.65 2.73
CA GLU A 210 8.80 11.09 3.26
C GLU A 210 8.24 12.27 2.43
N LEU A 211 6.92 12.31 2.20
CA LEU A 211 6.29 13.40 1.43
C LEU A 211 6.51 14.78 2.07
N ILE A 212 6.64 14.83 3.41
CA ILE A 212 6.85 16.06 4.16
C ILE A 212 8.24 16.67 3.97
N GLU A 213 9.20 15.90 3.43
CA GLU A 213 10.57 16.35 3.15
C GLU A 213 10.70 17.06 1.79
N CYS A 214 9.68 16.97 0.93
CA CYS A 214 9.66 17.69 -0.34
C CYS A 214 9.56 19.21 -0.11
N ASP A 215 9.82 20.00 -1.16
CA ASP A 215 9.46 21.41 -1.14
C ASP A 215 7.93 21.56 -1.22
N TRP A 216 7.32 22.35 -0.33
CA TRP A 216 5.87 22.64 -0.31
C TRP A 216 5.58 23.96 0.43
N VAL A 217 4.33 24.43 0.34
CA VAL A 217 3.84 25.63 1.04
C VAL A 217 2.80 25.25 2.09
N GLU A 218 2.94 25.81 3.30
CA GLU A 218 2.14 25.48 4.49
C GLU A 218 0.74 26.12 4.51
N ASP A 219 0.64 27.38 4.07
CA ASP A 219 -0.58 28.15 4.13
C ASP A 219 -1.16 28.41 2.73
N VAL A 220 -2.46 28.20 2.59
CA VAL A 220 -3.18 28.29 1.32
C VAL A 220 -4.50 29.04 1.46
N PHE A 221 -4.72 30.04 0.61
CA PHE A 221 -5.95 30.83 0.58
C PHE A 221 -6.86 30.53 -0.63
N ASP A 222 -6.47 29.66 -1.56
CA ASP A 222 -7.20 29.38 -2.81
C ASP A 222 -7.58 27.91 -3.07
N CYS A 223 -6.93 26.92 -2.45
CA CYS A 223 -7.37 25.53 -2.56
C CYS A 223 -8.64 25.22 -1.75
N SER A 224 -9.47 24.37 -2.33
CA SER A 224 -10.66 23.78 -1.72
C SER A 224 -10.55 22.26 -1.73
N HIS A 225 -11.38 21.54 -0.96
CA HIS A 225 -11.40 20.07 -1.01
C HIS A 225 -11.86 19.46 -2.35
N SER A 226 -12.23 20.30 -3.32
CA SER A 226 -12.38 19.88 -4.73
C SER A 226 -11.05 19.45 -5.36
N GLU A 227 -9.97 19.99 -4.80
CA GLU A 227 -8.59 19.93 -5.29
C GLU A 227 -7.75 19.03 -4.38
N ASP A 228 -8.37 18.16 -3.58
CA ASP A 228 -7.62 17.16 -2.81
C ASP A 228 -6.90 16.19 -3.77
N ALA A 229 -5.58 16.09 -3.62
CA ALA A 229 -4.73 15.20 -4.39
C ALA A 229 -4.96 13.72 -4.04
N GLY A 230 -4.87 12.86 -5.06
CA GLY A 230 -4.87 11.42 -4.89
C GLY A 230 -3.62 10.75 -5.48
N ALA A 231 -3.42 9.50 -5.07
CA ALA A 231 -2.32 8.66 -5.53
C ALA A 231 -2.84 7.27 -5.91
N ILE A 232 -2.34 6.74 -7.02
CA ILE A 232 -2.49 5.34 -7.42
C ILE A 232 -1.08 4.76 -7.49
N CYS A 233 -0.82 3.74 -6.68
CA CYS A 233 0.45 3.04 -6.65
C CYS A 233 0.35 1.65 -7.29
N GLU A 234 1.50 1.02 -7.52
CA GLU A 234 1.57 -0.33 -8.08
C GLU A 234 1.09 -1.39 -7.10
N ARG A 235 0.24 -2.30 -7.57
CA ARG A 235 -0.15 -3.45 -6.75
C ARG A 235 0.97 -4.48 -6.73
N THR A 236 1.38 -4.88 -5.53
CA THR A 236 2.38 -5.94 -5.31
C THR A 236 1.73 -7.33 -5.14
N VAL A 237 0.41 -7.38 -4.91
CA VAL A 237 -0.37 -8.61 -4.73
C VAL A 237 -1.68 -8.51 -5.50
N ARG A 238 -2.10 -9.63 -6.12
CA ARG A 238 -3.42 -9.76 -6.77
C ARG A 238 -3.98 -11.17 -6.64
N LEU A 239 -5.30 -11.26 -6.79
CA LEU A 239 -6.02 -12.52 -6.95
C LEU A 239 -6.50 -12.63 -8.40
N VAL A 240 -6.24 -13.77 -9.04
CA VAL A 240 -6.51 -14.00 -10.47
C VAL A 240 -7.36 -15.26 -10.64
N ASP A 241 -8.13 -15.33 -11.73
CA ASP A 241 -8.93 -16.49 -12.14
C ASP A 241 -9.95 -16.96 -11.10
N GLY A 242 -10.36 -16.07 -10.19
CA GLY A 242 -11.46 -16.27 -9.27
C GLY A 242 -12.61 -15.27 -9.50
N PRO A 243 -13.78 -15.51 -8.88
CA PRO A 243 -14.93 -14.64 -9.03
C PRO A 243 -14.72 -13.33 -8.24
N GLY A 244 -14.63 -12.21 -8.97
CA GLY A 244 -14.40 -10.88 -8.39
C GLY A 244 -12.94 -10.64 -8.00
N ARG A 245 -12.68 -9.57 -7.22
CA ARG A 245 -11.30 -9.16 -6.86
C ARG A 245 -10.78 -9.78 -5.56
N CYS A 246 -11.67 -10.39 -4.79
CA CYS A 246 -11.42 -10.86 -3.43
C CYS A 246 -11.36 -12.40 -3.31
N LYS A 247 -11.31 -13.09 -4.45
CA LYS A 247 -11.17 -14.54 -4.55
C LYS A 247 -10.31 -14.89 -5.76
N GLY A 248 -9.39 -15.83 -5.61
CA GLY A 248 -8.57 -16.29 -6.74
C GLY A 248 -7.22 -16.86 -6.34
N ARG A 249 -6.45 -17.25 -7.36
CA ARG A 249 -5.04 -17.63 -7.23
C ARG A 249 -4.23 -16.41 -6.82
N LEU A 250 -3.41 -16.58 -5.79
CA LEU A 250 -2.53 -15.54 -5.28
C LEU A 250 -1.30 -15.39 -6.18
N GLU A 251 -1.13 -14.18 -6.71
CA GLU A 251 0.07 -13.78 -7.42
C GLU A 251 0.72 -12.57 -6.74
N VAL A 252 2.05 -12.59 -6.71
CA VAL A 252 2.87 -11.51 -6.17
C VAL A 252 3.77 -10.96 -7.27
N LYS A 253 4.02 -9.65 -7.20
CA LYS A 253 4.89 -8.96 -8.16
C LYS A 253 6.27 -8.79 -7.53
N HIS A 254 7.27 -9.39 -8.16
CA HIS A 254 8.67 -9.23 -7.80
C HIS A 254 9.51 -8.95 -9.05
N GLN A 255 10.49 -8.05 -8.96
CA GLN A 255 11.31 -7.60 -10.12
C GLN A 255 10.48 -7.23 -11.37
N LYS A 256 9.35 -6.55 -11.17
CA LYS A 256 8.38 -6.17 -12.22
C LYS A 256 7.67 -7.35 -12.92
N GLN A 257 7.84 -8.58 -12.46
CA GLN A 257 7.18 -9.78 -12.99
C GLN A 257 6.21 -10.39 -11.99
N TRP A 258 5.07 -10.87 -12.47
CA TRP A 258 4.12 -11.61 -11.65
C TRP A 258 4.52 -13.08 -11.58
N GLY A 259 4.35 -13.68 -10.42
CA GLY A 259 4.52 -15.11 -10.19
C GLY A 259 3.64 -15.59 -9.04
N THR A 260 3.54 -16.91 -8.90
CA THR A 260 2.61 -17.53 -7.96
C THR A 260 3.24 -17.73 -6.59
N VAL A 261 2.41 -18.08 -5.61
CA VAL A 261 2.83 -18.39 -4.23
C VAL A 261 2.52 -19.85 -3.93
N CYS A 262 3.52 -20.61 -3.47
CA CYS A 262 3.34 -22.01 -3.10
C CYS A 262 2.53 -22.15 -1.80
N LYS A 263 1.66 -23.16 -1.76
CA LYS A 263 0.85 -23.51 -0.58
C LYS A 263 1.67 -23.98 0.63
N ALA A 264 2.93 -24.37 0.43
CA ALA A 264 3.80 -24.81 1.51
C ALA A 264 3.96 -23.68 2.54
N GLY A 265 3.68 -23.97 3.81
CA GLY A 265 3.67 -22.98 4.90
C GLY A 265 2.43 -22.09 4.97
N TRP A 266 1.60 -22.04 3.91
CA TRP A 266 0.44 -21.15 3.84
C TRP A 266 -0.60 -21.47 4.91
N ASN A 267 -1.05 -20.44 5.62
CA ASN A 267 -1.99 -20.58 6.73
C ASN A 267 -3.04 -19.46 6.74
N LEU A 268 -4.03 -19.58 7.64
CA LEU A 268 -5.10 -18.59 7.77
C LEU A 268 -4.58 -17.19 8.15
N SER A 269 -3.50 -17.11 8.93
CA SER A 269 -2.88 -15.82 9.27
C SER A 269 -2.31 -15.13 8.03
N ALA A 270 -1.67 -15.86 7.13
CA ALA A 270 -1.21 -15.32 5.84
C ALA A 270 -2.37 -14.87 4.94
N ALA A 271 -3.44 -15.66 4.88
CA ALA A 271 -4.66 -15.26 4.17
C ALA A 271 -5.29 -13.97 4.75
N LYS A 272 -5.27 -13.79 6.08
CA LYS A 272 -5.74 -12.55 6.72
C LYS A 272 -4.93 -11.34 6.28
N VAL A 273 -3.60 -11.47 6.21
CA VAL A 273 -2.70 -10.40 5.74
C VAL A 273 -3.06 -10.03 4.30
N VAL A 274 -3.18 -11.00 3.39
CA VAL A 274 -3.55 -10.74 1.99
C VAL A 274 -4.94 -10.10 1.87
N CYS A 275 -5.96 -10.64 2.54
CA CYS A 275 -7.30 -10.09 2.49
C CYS A 275 -7.36 -8.65 3.03
N ARG A 276 -6.60 -8.33 4.08
CA ARG A 276 -6.45 -6.97 4.60
C ARG A 276 -5.73 -6.07 3.60
N GLN A 277 -4.59 -6.52 3.05
CA GLN A 277 -3.80 -5.78 2.06
C GLN A 277 -4.62 -5.42 0.81
N LEU A 278 -5.49 -6.33 0.37
CA LEU A 278 -6.38 -6.13 -0.78
C LEU A 278 -7.64 -5.31 -0.45
N GLY A 279 -7.91 -5.01 0.83
CA GLY A 279 -9.16 -4.35 1.25
C GLY A 279 -10.40 -5.24 1.17
N CYS A 280 -10.22 -6.56 1.17
CA CYS A 280 -11.25 -7.56 0.90
C CYS A 280 -11.95 -8.12 2.16
N GLY A 281 -11.78 -7.49 3.31
CA GLY A 281 -12.40 -7.89 4.57
C GLY A 281 -11.77 -9.14 5.19
N LYS A 282 -12.60 -10.01 5.78
CA LYS A 282 -12.14 -11.20 6.52
C LYS A 282 -11.71 -12.31 5.56
N ALA A 283 -10.67 -13.05 5.92
CA ALA A 283 -10.31 -14.29 5.25
C ALA A 283 -11.28 -15.41 5.66
N THR A 284 -11.89 -16.07 4.68
CA THR A 284 -12.93 -17.10 4.91
C THR A 284 -12.47 -18.52 4.62
N LEU A 285 -11.33 -18.66 3.94
CA LEU A 285 -10.62 -19.90 3.63
C LEU A 285 -11.51 -20.98 3.00
N ILE A 286 -11.36 -21.15 1.68
CA ILE A 286 -11.92 -22.29 0.96
C ILE A 286 -10.78 -23.07 0.30
N LYS A 287 -10.93 -24.40 0.41
CA LYS A 287 -10.23 -25.57 -0.17
C LYS A 287 -9.15 -25.36 -1.25
N ARG A 288 -8.28 -26.39 -1.33
CA ARG A 288 -7.28 -26.68 -2.38
C ARG A 288 -7.56 -25.97 -3.71
N CYS A 289 -6.71 -24.99 -4.03
CA CYS A 289 -6.27 -24.79 -5.41
C CYS A 289 -5.37 -25.96 -5.84
N CYS A 290 -5.15 -26.20 -7.13
CA CYS A 290 -5.75 -25.61 -8.33
C CYS A 290 -6.21 -26.74 -9.26
N ASN A 291 -7.12 -26.47 -10.19
CA ASN A 291 -7.36 -27.38 -11.32
C ASN A 291 -6.57 -26.87 -12.54
N LYS A 292 -6.57 -27.61 -13.66
CA LYS A 292 -5.82 -27.23 -14.87
C LYS A 292 -6.15 -25.82 -15.40
N ASP A 293 -7.35 -25.31 -15.11
CA ASP A 293 -7.83 -24.01 -15.59
C ASP A 293 -7.46 -22.85 -14.64
N THR A 294 -7.09 -23.14 -13.38
CA THR A 294 -6.77 -22.13 -12.36
C THR A 294 -5.33 -22.18 -11.86
N GLN A 295 -4.50 -23.07 -12.42
CA GLN A 295 -3.07 -23.10 -12.17
C GLN A 295 -2.39 -21.90 -12.81
N GLY A 296 -1.41 -21.33 -12.12
CA GLY A 296 -0.56 -20.32 -12.72
C GLY A 296 0.45 -20.93 -13.69
N GLN A 297 1.30 -20.06 -14.20
CA GLN A 297 2.39 -20.43 -15.10
C GLN A 297 3.63 -19.61 -14.74
N GLY A 298 4.80 -20.09 -15.13
CA GLY A 298 6.05 -19.37 -14.98
C GLY A 298 6.66 -19.54 -13.59
N LEU A 299 7.05 -18.43 -12.98
CA LEU A 299 7.79 -18.44 -11.72
C LEU A 299 6.86 -18.62 -10.52
N ILE A 300 7.27 -19.46 -9.59
CA ILE A 300 6.72 -19.53 -8.23
C ILE A 300 7.65 -18.69 -7.35
N TRP A 301 7.23 -17.47 -7.00
CA TRP A 301 8.08 -16.51 -6.29
C TRP A 301 8.29 -16.87 -4.83
N LEU A 302 7.20 -17.16 -4.11
CA LEU A 302 7.25 -17.36 -2.66
C LEU A 302 6.89 -18.80 -2.30
N SER A 303 7.55 -19.32 -1.26
CA SER A 303 7.22 -20.58 -0.61
C SER A 303 7.42 -20.46 0.89
N ASN A 304 6.87 -21.38 1.68
CA ASN A 304 6.99 -21.38 3.15
C ASN A 304 6.56 -20.04 3.79
N VAL A 305 5.55 -19.38 3.21
CA VAL A 305 5.07 -18.09 3.70
C VAL A 305 4.39 -18.30 5.04
N SER A 306 4.95 -17.69 6.08
CA SER A 306 4.50 -17.80 7.46
C SER A 306 4.28 -16.40 8.03
N CYS A 307 3.00 -16.05 8.21
CA CYS A 307 2.58 -14.81 8.84
C CYS A 307 2.02 -15.09 10.25
N SER A 308 2.25 -14.19 11.19
CA SER A 308 1.57 -14.08 12.48
C SER A 308 0.10 -13.64 12.32
N GLY A 309 -0.19 -12.86 11.28
CA GLY A 309 -1.49 -12.26 10.98
C GLY A 309 -1.56 -10.75 11.28
N GLN A 310 -0.53 -10.18 11.91
CA GLN A 310 -0.44 -8.76 12.25
C GLN A 310 0.32 -7.94 11.19
N GLU A 311 0.99 -8.60 10.24
CA GLU A 311 1.82 -7.97 9.21
C GLU A 311 1.00 -7.02 8.33
N GLU A 312 1.55 -5.86 7.98
CA GLU A 312 0.83 -4.87 7.17
C GLU A 312 0.51 -5.38 5.76
N ASP A 313 1.43 -6.16 5.19
CA ASP A 313 1.30 -6.79 3.89
C ASP A 313 2.14 -8.08 3.82
N LEU A 314 1.97 -8.80 2.71
CA LEU A 314 2.59 -10.11 2.52
C LEU A 314 4.12 -10.08 2.47
N GLN A 315 4.74 -8.94 2.13
CA GLN A 315 6.19 -8.80 2.04
C GLN A 315 6.84 -8.78 3.43
N HIS A 316 6.09 -8.39 4.46
CA HIS A 316 6.56 -8.39 5.85
C HIS A 316 6.37 -9.75 6.54
N CYS A 317 5.84 -10.76 5.84
CA CYS A 317 5.79 -12.12 6.37
C CYS A 317 7.13 -12.83 6.13
N LEU A 318 7.50 -13.70 7.07
CA LEU A 318 8.61 -14.63 6.85
C LEU A 318 8.28 -15.53 5.65
N SER A 319 9.21 -15.67 4.73
CA SER A 319 9.07 -16.55 3.57
C SER A 319 10.41 -17.20 3.21
N GLY A 320 10.35 -18.31 2.47
CA GLY A 320 11.53 -18.95 1.90
C GLY A 320 12.15 -18.11 0.79
N LEU A 321 13.38 -18.46 0.39
CA LEU A 321 14.12 -17.75 -0.66
C LEU A 321 13.31 -17.64 -1.96
N GLU A 322 13.25 -16.42 -2.50
CA GLU A 322 12.47 -16.13 -3.69
C GLU A 322 12.93 -16.96 -4.90
N GLY A 323 11.97 -17.58 -5.59
CA GLY A 323 12.25 -18.42 -6.76
C GLY A 323 12.97 -19.74 -6.44
N TYR A 324 13.29 -20.02 -5.17
CA TYR A 324 13.89 -21.29 -4.74
C TYR A 324 12.86 -22.12 -3.95
N ASN A 325 12.18 -23.00 -4.65
CA ASN A 325 11.21 -23.93 -4.07
C ASN A 325 11.16 -25.23 -4.88
N ASN A 326 10.59 -26.28 -4.29
CA ASN A 326 10.35 -27.56 -4.93
C ASN A 326 8.87 -27.73 -5.33
N CYS A 327 8.12 -26.63 -5.38
CA CYS A 327 6.70 -26.67 -5.66
C CYS A 327 6.45 -26.76 -7.17
N THR A 328 5.26 -27.26 -7.51
CA THR A 328 4.71 -27.19 -8.86
C THR A 328 3.45 -26.34 -8.86
N HIS A 329 2.93 -25.94 -10.02
CA HIS A 329 1.70 -25.13 -10.09
C HIS A 329 0.44 -25.84 -9.56
N ASP A 330 0.46 -27.18 -9.43
CA ASP A 330 -0.54 -27.92 -8.66
C ASP A 330 -0.62 -27.49 -7.18
N GLU A 331 0.38 -26.75 -6.72
CA GLU A 331 0.57 -26.29 -5.36
C GLU A 331 0.47 -24.77 -5.21
N ASP A 332 -0.01 -24.06 -6.24
CA ASP A 332 -0.28 -22.63 -6.14
C ASP A 332 -1.35 -22.33 -5.07
N THR A 333 -1.23 -21.17 -4.43
CA THR A 333 -2.09 -20.75 -3.33
C THR A 333 -3.36 -20.10 -3.85
N TRP A 334 -4.51 -20.49 -3.28
CA TRP A 334 -5.80 -19.81 -3.47
C TRP A 334 -6.21 -19.08 -2.21
N VAL A 335 -6.71 -17.86 -2.39
CA VAL A 335 -7.18 -17.00 -1.30
C VAL A 335 -8.63 -16.65 -1.54
N GLU A 336 -9.42 -16.77 -0.48
CA GLU A 336 -10.79 -16.29 -0.46
C GLU A 336 -11.02 -15.38 0.74
N CYS A 337 -11.58 -14.21 0.43
CA CYS A 337 -12.02 -13.24 1.39
C CYS A 337 -13.55 -13.09 1.32
N GLU A 338 -14.12 -12.45 2.34
CA GLU A 338 -15.56 -12.31 2.53
C GLU A 338 -16.24 -11.33 1.55
N ASP A 339 -15.46 -10.70 0.66
CA ASP A 339 -15.77 -9.63 -0.29
C ASP A 339 -16.86 -8.66 0.21
N PRO A 340 -16.49 -7.46 0.69
CA PRO A 340 -17.47 -6.48 1.11
C PRO A 340 -18.36 -6.00 -0.04
N PHE A 341 -17.93 -6.17 -1.30
CA PHE A 341 -18.65 -5.72 -2.47
C PHE A 341 -19.63 -6.80 -2.97
N LYS A 342 -20.93 -6.53 -2.80
CA LYS A 342 -22.01 -7.40 -3.26
C LYS A 342 -23.00 -6.62 -4.08
N LEU A 343 -23.58 -7.26 -5.09
CA LEU A 343 -24.69 -6.72 -5.87
C LEU A 343 -26.00 -7.39 -5.47
N ARG A 344 -27.10 -6.65 -5.62
CA ARG A 344 -28.45 -7.24 -5.66
C ARG A 344 -29.35 -6.44 -6.58
N LEU A 345 -30.36 -7.11 -7.13
CA LEU A 345 -31.48 -6.47 -7.79
C LEU A 345 -32.69 -6.53 -6.85
N VAL A 346 -33.32 -5.39 -6.62
CA VAL A 346 -34.49 -5.27 -5.72
C VAL A 346 -35.69 -4.71 -6.44
N ASN A 347 -36.88 -5.02 -5.91
CA ASN A 347 -38.16 -4.54 -6.42
C ASN A 347 -38.45 -4.91 -7.88
N GLY A 348 -37.88 -6.02 -8.38
CA GLY A 348 -38.29 -6.65 -9.62
C GLY A 348 -39.01 -7.97 -9.42
N ASP A 349 -39.55 -8.48 -10.53
CA ASP A 349 -40.36 -9.70 -10.55
C ASP A 349 -39.52 -10.96 -10.32
N THR A 350 -38.20 -10.87 -10.48
CA THR A 350 -37.24 -11.99 -10.35
C THR A 350 -36.00 -11.55 -9.57
N SER A 351 -35.15 -12.49 -9.15
CA SER A 351 -33.83 -12.16 -8.60
C SER A 351 -32.87 -11.57 -9.64
N CYS A 352 -33.21 -11.68 -10.93
CA CYS A 352 -32.42 -11.22 -12.08
C CYS A 352 -33.03 -9.97 -12.75
N SER A 353 -33.95 -9.27 -12.09
CA SER A 353 -34.50 -8.00 -12.55
C SER A 353 -34.76 -7.06 -11.38
N GLY A 354 -34.52 -5.76 -11.56
CA GLY A 354 -34.79 -4.79 -10.51
C GLY A 354 -33.86 -3.59 -10.49
N ARG A 355 -34.08 -2.71 -9.51
CA ARG A 355 -33.15 -1.63 -9.18
C ARG A 355 -31.84 -2.24 -8.70
N LEU A 356 -30.73 -1.76 -9.23
CA LEU A 356 -29.40 -2.19 -8.84
C LEU A 356 -29.00 -1.54 -7.52
N GLU A 357 -28.60 -2.37 -6.56
CA GLU A 357 -27.99 -1.91 -5.32
C GLU A 357 -26.65 -2.62 -5.09
N VAL A 358 -25.72 -1.88 -4.50
CA VAL A 358 -24.39 -2.35 -4.14
C VAL A 358 -24.19 -2.26 -2.63
N LEU A 359 -23.53 -3.26 -2.06
CA LEU A 359 -23.11 -3.27 -0.67
C LEU A 359 -21.74 -2.63 -0.56
N HIS A 360 -21.65 -1.53 0.20
CA HIS A 360 -20.37 -0.90 0.50
C HIS A 360 -20.33 -0.56 1.99
N LYS A 361 -19.25 -0.97 2.68
CA LYS A 361 -19.07 -0.80 4.14
C LYS A 361 -20.27 -1.27 4.98
N GLY A 362 -20.89 -2.38 4.57
CA GLY A 362 -22.03 -2.97 5.27
C GLY A 362 -23.37 -2.27 5.06
N ILE A 363 -23.44 -1.23 4.22
CA ILE A 363 -24.67 -0.49 3.92
C ILE A 363 -24.99 -0.64 2.43
N TRP A 364 -26.25 -0.99 2.12
CA TRP A 364 -26.75 -1.03 0.75
C TRP A 364 -27.07 0.38 0.24
N GLY A 365 -26.80 0.62 -1.04
CA GLY A 365 -27.13 1.87 -1.73
C GLY A 365 -27.29 1.67 -3.22
N SER A 366 -27.94 2.61 -3.90
CA SER A 366 -28.23 2.54 -5.34
C SER A 366 -27.03 2.96 -6.21
N VAL A 367 -27.20 2.86 -7.53
CA VAL A 367 -26.22 3.27 -8.55
C VAL A 367 -26.88 4.28 -9.47
N CYS A 368 -26.20 5.37 -9.80
CA CYS A 368 -26.70 6.39 -10.72
C CYS A 368 -26.58 5.94 -12.18
N ASP A 369 -27.52 6.36 -13.04
CA ASP A 369 -27.58 6.03 -14.46
C ASP A 369 -26.75 6.94 -15.37
N ASP A 370 -26.06 7.93 -14.80
CA ASP A 370 -25.04 8.72 -15.49
C ASP A 370 -23.89 7.81 -15.98
N GLY A 371 -23.61 7.90 -17.29
CA GLY A 371 -22.65 7.03 -17.95
C GLY A 371 -23.10 5.57 -18.15
N TRP A 372 -24.29 5.18 -17.68
CA TRP A 372 -24.74 3.79 -17.69
C TRP A 372 -25.21 3.30 -19.06
N ALA A 373 -24.59 2.23 -19.57
CA ALA A 373 -24.87 1.70 -20.89
C ALA A 373 -24.85 0.16 -20.91
N LYS A 374 -24.63 -0.40 -22.12
CA LYS A 374 -24.74 -1.84 -22.37
C LYS A 374 -23.66 -2.67 -21.70
N LYS A 375 -22.49 -2.08 -21.50
CA LYS A 375 -21.32 -2.77 -20.96
C LYS A 375 -21.45 -3.00 -19.47
N GLU A 376 -22.00 -2.01 -18.76
CA GLU A 376 -22.30 -2.07 -17.34
C GLU A 376 -23.38 -3.11 -17.05
N GLU A 377 -24.47 -3.14 -17.84
CA GLU A 377 -25.50 -4.18 -17.72
C GLU A 377 -24.93 -5.59 -17.95
N GLN A 378 -24.00 -5.76 -18.90
CA GLN A 378 -23.34 -7.04 -19.15
C GLN A 378 -22.55 -7.52 -17.92
N VAL A 379 -21.73 -6.64 -17.33
CA VAL A 379 -20.93 -6.96 -16.15
C VAL A 379 -21.83 -7.31 -14.96
N VAL A 380 -22.91 -6.55 -14.73
CA VAL A 380 -23.85 -6.83 -13.63
C VAL A 380 -24.53 -8.19 -13.80
N CYS A 381 -25.07 -8.49 -14.98
CA CYS A 381 -25.76 -9.76 -15.21
C CYS A 381 -24.81 -10.97 -15.09
N GLN A 382 -23.57 -10.82 -15.57
CA GLN A 382 -22.53 -11.83 -15.40
C GLN A 382 -22.16 -12.02 -13.93
N GLN A 383 -21.91 -10.93 -13.20
CA GLN A 383 -21.53 -10.98 -11.78
C GLN A 383 -22.63 -11.59 -10.90
N LEU A 384 -23.91 -11.36 -11.24
CA LEU A 384 -25.05 -11.96 -10.54
C LEU A 384 -25.32 -13.42 -10.95
N GLY A 385 -24.63 -13.95 -11.97
CA GLY A 385 -24.92 -15.28 -12.52
C GLY A 385 -26.26 -15.37 -13.25
N CYS A 386 -26.80 -14.22 -13.68
CA CYS A 386 -28.12 -14.06 -14.28
C CYS A 386 -28.08 -14.07 -15.82
N GLY A 387 -27.04 -14.62 -16.45
CA GLY A 387 -26.96 -14.71 -17.91
C GLY A 387 -26.75 -13.37 -18.63
N LYS A 388 -27.44 -13.16 -19.75
CA LYS A 388 -27.24 -11.98 -20.63
C LYS A 388 -28.17 -10.82 -20.27
N PRO A 389 -27.76 -9.56 -20.46
CA PRO A 389 -28.61 -8.40 -20.21
C PRO A 389 -29.76 -8.27 -21.21
N ILE A 390 -30.87 -7.70 -20.73
CA ILE A 390 -32.07 -7.36 -21.52
C ILE A 390 -32.23 -5.84 -21.53
N PHE A 391 -32.07 -5.25 -22.71
CA PHE A 391 -32.25 -3.82 -22.90
C PHE A 391 -33.73 -3.45 -22.97
N VAL A 392 -34.29 -2.98 -21.86
CA VAL A 392 -35.67 -2.51 -21.82
C VAL A 392 -35.78 -1.02 -22.20
N PRO A 393 -36.88 -0.59 -22.84
CA PRO A 393 -37.12 0.84 -23.11
C PRO A 393 -37.19 1.65 -21.81
N ALA A 394 -36.76 2.92 -21.84
CA ALA A 394 -36.76 3.82 -20.67
C ALA A 394 -38.11 3.93 -19.94
N LYS A 395 -39.24 3.74 -20.64
CA LYS A 395 -40.59 3.70 -20.03
C LYS A 395 -40.80 2.51 -19.10
N ALA A 396 -40.15 1.38 -19.34
CA ALA A 396 -40.21 0.20 -18.48
C ALA A 396 -39.40 0.42 -17.19
N ARG A 397 -38.29 1.17 -17.25
CA ARG A 397 -37.46 1.52 -16.09
C ARG A 397 -38.20 2.40 -15.08
N LYS A 398 -39.09 3.29 -15.56
CA LYS A 398 -39.96 4.15 -14.70
C LYS A 398 -40.97 3.39 -13.83
N LYS A 399 -41.16 2.08 -14.02
CA LYS A 399 -42.06 1.27 -13.18
C LYS A 399 -41.45 0.93 -11.82
N PHE A 400 -40.15 1.07 -11.67
CA PHE A 400 -39.44 0.70 -10.45
C PHE A 400 -39.47 1.85 -9.47
N VAL A 401 -39.65 1.51 -8.19
CA VAL A 401 -39.63 2.47 -7.11
C VAL A 401 -38.21 3.04 -7.03
N PRO A 402 -38.03 4.37 -7.02
CA PRO A 402 -36.76 4.98 -6.66
C PRO A 402 -36.20 4.40 -5.36
N GLY A 403 -34.89 4.32 -5.25
CA GLY A 403 -34.23 4.02 -3.99
C GLY A 403 -34.51 5.08 -2.94
N ASN A 404 -34.02 4.80 -1.74
CA ASN A 404 -33.97 5.76 -0.65
C ASN A 404 -32.66 5.54 0.11
N GLY A 405 -32.01 6.61 0.56
CA GLY A 405 -30.76 6.56 1.29
C GLY A 405 -29.55 6.90 0.42
N ARG A 406 -28.53 6.05 0.45
CA ARG A 406 -27.24 6.33 -0.22
C ARG A 406 -27.28 5.91 -1.68
N ILE A 407 -26.71 6.72 -2.56
CA ILE A 407 -26.27 6.32 -3.89
C ILE A 407 -24.76 6.10 -3.79
N TRP A 408 -24.28 4.92 -4.14
CA TRP A 408 -22.87 4.53 -3.92
C TRP A 408 -21.98 4.73 -5.13
N LEU A 409 -22.52 4.58 -6.33
CA LEU A 409 -21.75 4.61 -7.57
C LEU A 409 -22.39 5.57 -8.56
N ASP A 410 -21.53 6.24 -9.31
CA ASP A 410 -21.83 7.26 -10.31
C ASP A 410 -20.71 7.29 -11.37
N ASP A 411 -21.03 7.73 -12.59
CA ASP A 411 -20.18 7.68 -13.79
C ASP A 411 -19.49 6.31 -13.98
N VAL A 412 -20.29 5.24 -13.94
CA VAL A 412 -19.75 3.87 -14.06
C VAL A 412 -19.48 3.54 -15.54
N HIS A 413 -18.23 3.21 -15.85
CA HIS A 413 -17.75 2.89 -17.19
C HIS A 413 -16.96 1.58 -17.22
N CYS A 414 -17.55 0.58 -17.85
CA CYS A 414 -17.02 -0.75 -18.05
C CYS A 414 -16.60 -0.96 -19.52
N LYS A 415 -15.61 -1.83 -19.75
CA LYS A 415 -15.25 -2.36 -21.07
C LYS A 415 -16.16 -3.54 -21.47
N GLY A 416 -16.78 -4.18 -20.47
CA GLY A 416 -17.64 -5.36 -20.58
C GLY A 416 -16.89 -6.69 -20.45
N GLU A 417 -15.63 -6.64 -20.03
CA GLU A 417 -14.77 -7.82 -19.79
C GLU A 417 -14.52 -8.02 -18.28
N GLU A 418 -14.89 -7.03 -17.48
CA GLU A 418 -14.80 -7.04 -16.03
C GLU A 418 -15.66 -8.16 -15.43
N GLN A 419 -15.13 -8.82 -14.40
CA GLN A 419 -15.85 -9.86 -13.67
C GLN A 419 -16.70 -9.29 -12.53
N SER A 420 -16.48 -8.03 -12.17
CA SER A 420 -17.20 -7.31 -11.12
C SER A 420 -17.37 -5.84 -11.47
N LEU A 421 -18.50 -5.25 -11.11
CA LEU A 421 -18.82 -3.84 -11.34
C LEU A 421 -17.83 -2.89 -10.63
N GLU A 422 -17.24 -3.30 -9.50
CA GLU A 422 -16.20 -2.54 -8.79
C GLU A 422 -14.88 -2.45 -9.59
N GLN A 423 -14.68 -3.28 -10.61
CA GLN A 423 -13.50 -3.19 -11.48
C GLN A 423 -13.67 -2.15 -12.60
N CYS A 424 -14.90 -1.70 -12.85
CA CYS A 424 -15.17 -0.66 -13.82
C CYS A 424 -14.66 0.68 -13.31
N GLN A 425 -14.32 1.58 -14.22
CA GLN A 425 -14.01 2.95 -13.82
C GLN A 425 -15.28 3.57 -13.23
N HIS A 426 -15.18 4.18 -12.07
CA HIS A 426 -16.29 4.87 -11.42
C HIS A 426 -15.77 6.00 -10.54
N ARG A 427 -16.64 6.95 -10.17
CA ARG A 427 -16.32 7.95 -9.14
C ARG A 427 -16.12 7.31 -7.78
N SER A 428 -15.52 8.04 -6.82
CA SER A 428 -15.41 7.53 -5.45
C SER A 428 -16.74 7.10 -4.86
N TRP A 429 -16.68 6.07 -4.00
CA TRP A 429 -17.84 5.56 -3.28
C TRP A 429 -18.64 6.66 -2.57
N GLY A 430 -19.90 6.77 -2.96
CA GLY A 430 -20.87 7.70 -2.39
C GLY A 430 -20.80 9.11 -2.94
N TYR A 431 -19.90 9.38 -3.90
CA TYR A 431 -19.81 10.67 -4.56
C TYR A 431 -20.62 10.65 -5.85
N HIS A 432 -21.63 11.53 -5.92
CA HIS A 432 -22.55 11.66 -7.03
C HIS A 432 -23.25 13.02 -6.99
N ASP A 433 -23.75 13.49 -8.12
CA ASP A 433 -24.67 14.63 -8.23
C ASP A 433 -26.13 14.21 -8.51
N CYS A 434 -26.36 12.89 -8.51
CA CYS A 434 -27.65 12.29 -8.81
C CYS A 434 -28.65 12.34 -7.65
N ASN A 435 -29.93 12.19 -7.98
CA ASN A 435 -31.02 11.88 -7.06
C ASN A 435 -31.62 10.50 -7.41
N HIS A 436 -32.46 9.93 -6.54
CA HIS A 436 -32.98 8.56 -6.74
C HIS A 436 -33.87 8.35 -7.98
N LYS A 437 -34.24 9.40 -8.73
CA LYS A 437 -34.90 9.22 -10.04
C LYS A 437 -33.95 8.70 -11.12
N GLU A 438 -32.66 8.83 -10.88
CA GLU A 438 -31.53 8.40 -11.72
C GLU A 438 -30.99 7.03 -11.28
N ASP A 439 -31.69 6.33 -10.38
CA ASP A 439 -31.27 4.99 -9.97
C ASP A 439 -31.37 3.99 -11.14
N VAL A 440 -30.29 3.24 -11.35
CA VAL A 440 -30.19 2.20 -12.38
C VAL A 440 -31.14 1.04 -12.11
N VAL A 441 -31.78 0.57 -13.18
CA VAL A 441 -32.59 -0.66 -13.21
C VAL A 441 -32.02 -1.61 -14.25
N VAL A 442 -31.71 -2.83 -13.84
CA VAL A 442 -31.11 -3.88 -14.66
C VAL A 442 -32.09 -5.04 -14.87
N PHE A 443 -32.05 -5.62 -16.06
CA PHE A 443 -32.79 -6.83 -16.42
C PHE A 443 -31.82 -7.82 -17.05
N CYS A 444 -31.88 -9.05 -16.59
CA CYS A 444 -31.09 -10.14 -17.12
C CYS A 444 -32.00 -11.30 -17.54
N LEU A 445 -31.56 -12.11 -18.50
CA LEU A 445 -32.22 -13.35 -18.87
C LEU A 445 -31.93 -14.40 -17.79
N GLU A 446 -32.91 -14.73 -16.93
CA GLU A 446 -32.78 -15.88 -16.04
C GLU A 446 -32.21 -17.07 -16.81
N GLY A 447 -31.01 -17.51 -16.44
CA GLY A 447 -30.38 -18.66 -17.06
C GLY A 447 -31.27 -19.87 -16.81
N GLN A 448 -31.77 -20.51 -17.88
CA GLN A 448 -32.23 -21.88 -17.73
C GLN A 448 -31.02 -22.69 -17.23
N PRO A 449 -31.16 -23.49 -16.15
CA PRO A 449 -30.12 -24.44 -15.81
C PRO A 449 -29.91 -25.37 -17.01
N ASP A 450 -28.67 -25.53 -17.43
CA ASP A 450 -28.31 -26.50 -18.47
C ASP A 450 -28.86 -27.88 -18.08
N ILE A 451 -29.85 -28.38 -18.84
CA ILE A 451 -30.44 -29.72 -18.71
C ILE A 451 -29.57 -30.74 -19.42
#